data_AF-A0A957REM3-F1
#
_entry.id   AF-A0A957REM3-F1
#
_cell.length_a   1.000
_cell.length_b   1.000
_cell.length_c   1.000
_cell.angle_alpha   90.00
_cell.angle_beta   90.00
_cell.angle_gamma   90.00
#
_symmetry.space_group_name_H-M   'P 1'
#
loop_
_entity.id
_entity.type
_entity.pdbx_description
1 polymer ?
#
loop_
_entity_poly.entity_id
_entity_poly.type
_entity_poly.pdbx_seq_one_letter_code
_entity_poly.pdbx_strand_id
1 'polypeptide(L)'
;MSSISFEELATIIFILVDDWYQIEGVKHLQGKVGRKPVFSDSEVITLLLLMDYLPFPGENQCLGLIRANYLALFPKLVDQSQFNRRVRNLRFLVEEMRRSYLGQLGYLQQTTYLLDTKPVPVVGYKRSKRHSEFADCANWPDSASSSAPTM
;
A
#
# COMPACT_ATOMS: atom_id res chain seq x y z
N MET A 1 -21.62 -5.41 13.82
CA MET A 1 -21.07 -4.93 12.54
C MET A 1 -20.42 -6.12 11.88
N SER A 2 -20.88 -6.54 10.71
CA SER A 2 -20.28 -7.65 9.97
C SER A 2 -18.85 -7.25 9.60
N SER A 3 -17.84 -7.97 10.09
CA SER A 3 -16.46 -7.72 9.68
C SER A 3 -16.30 -8.21 8.23
N ILE A 4 -15.92 -7.31 7.32
CA ILE A 4 -15.56 -7.69 5.95
C ILE A 4 -14.26 -8.50 5.96
N SER A 5 -14.24 -9.63 5.26
CA SER A 5 -13.01 -10.43 5.09
C SER A 5 -12.03 -9.73 4.15
N PHE A 6 -10.75 -10.12 4.20
CA PHE A 6 -9.74 -9.56 3.30
C PHE A 6 -10.04 -9.92 1.85
N GLU A 7 -10.51 -11.15 1.59
CA GLU A 7 -10.86 -11.64 0.27
C GLU A 7 -12.04 -10.86 -0.32
N GLU A 8 -13.08 -10.58 0.47
CA GLU A 8 -14.20 -9.73 0.06
C GLU A 8 -13.73 -8.31 -0.25
N LEU A 9 -12.92 -7.71 0.63
CA LEU A 9 -12.36 -6.37 0.41
C LEU A 9 -11.52 -6.31 -0.87
N ALA A 10 -10.61 -7.27 -1.06
CA ALA A 10 -9.75 -7.36 -2.24
C ALA A 10 -10.58 -7.54 -3.53
N THR A 11 -11.63 -8.35 -3.48
CA THR A 11 -12.54 -8.57 -4.60
C THR A 11 -13.31 -7.31 -4.95
N ILE A 12 -13.85 -6.60 -3.96
CA ILE A 12 -14.57 -5.34 -4.17
C ILE A 12 -13.63 -4.30 -4.80
N ILE A 13 -12.43 -4.12 -4.25
CA ILE A 13 -11.44 -3.18 -4.80
C ILE A 13 -11.08 -3.59 -6.22
N PHE A 14 -10.88 -4.87 -6.50
CA PHE A 14 -10.58 -5.34 -7.85
C PHE A 14 -11.68 -5.00 -8.84
N ILE A 15 -12.95 -5.26 -8.51
CA ILE A 15 -14.09 -4.95 -9.37
C ILE A 15 -14.16 -3.45 -9.67
N LEU A 16 -14.07 -2.61 -8.63
CA LEU A 16 -14.10 -1.15 -8.80
C LEU A 16 -12.96 -0.67 -9.70
N VAL A 17 -11.74 -1.17 -9.47
CA VAL A 17 -10.56 -0.84 -10.27
C VAL A 17 -10.69 -1.30 -11.71
N ASP A 18 -11.12 -2.54 -11.93
CA ASP A 18 -11.20 -3.12 -13.28
C ASP A 18 -12.30 -2.46 -14.10
N ASP A 19 -13.49 -2.26 -13.52
CA ASP A 19 -14.60 -1.56 -14.18
C ASP A 19 -14.17 -0.15 -14.63
N TRP A 20 -13.55 0.61 -13.73
CA TRP A 20 -13.00 1.91 -14.08
C TRP A 20 -11.90 1.82 -15.15
N TYR A 21 -11.00 0.83 -15.05
CA TYR A 21 -9.90 0.66 -16.01
C TYR A 21 -10.44 0.36 -17.41
N GLN A 22 -11.44 -0.51 -17.55
CA GLN A 22 -12.04 -0.82 -18.85
C GLN A 22 -12.78 0.38 -19.46
N ILE A 23 -13.45 1.19 -18.65
CA ILE A 23 -14.27 2.33 -19.14
C ILE A 23 -13.40 3.55 -19.46
N GLU A 24 -12.45 3.89 -18.58
CA GLU A 24 -11.65 5.13 -18.65
C GLU A 24 -10.17 4.82 -18.79
N GLY A 25 -9.63 3.90 -17.99
CA GLY A 25 -8.20 3.65 -17.90
C GLY A 25 -7.51 3.26 -19.21
N VAL A 26 -8.14 2.40 -20.03
CA VAL A 26 -7.59 1.96 -21.34
C VAL A 26 -7.38 3.14 -22.29
N LYS A 27 -8.19 4.20 -22.19
CA LYS A 27 -8.08 5.39 -23.06
C LYS A 27 -6.78 6.16 -22.81
N HIS A 28 -6.27 6.14 -21.58
CA HIS A 28 -5.02 6.81 -21.21
C HIS A 28 -3.76 6.04 -21.61
N LEU A 29 -3.90 4.77 -22.03
CA LEU A 29 -2.78 3.90 -22.41
C LEU A 29 -2.73 3.60 -23.92
N GLN A 30 -3.54 4.31 -24.71
CA GLN A 30 -3.56 4.17 -26.17
C GLN A 30 -2.17 4.45 -26.76
N GLY A 31 -1.67 3.53 -27.59
CA GLY A 31 -0.38 3.67 -28.30
C GLY A 31 0.80 2.89 -27.70
N LYS A 32 0.66 2.23 -26.54
CA LYS A 32 1.71 1.32 -26.03
C LYS A 32 1.70 0.01 -26.83
N VAL A 33 2.54 -0.07 -27.85
CA VAL A 33 2.79 -1.30 -28.61
C VAL A 33 3.67 -2.24 -27.78
N GLY A 34 3.15 -3.39 -27.38
CA GLY A 34 3.91 -4.37 -26.61
C GLY A 34 3.07 -5.57 -26.18
N ARG A 35 3.75 -6.64 -25.73
CA ARG A 35 3.10 -7.82 -25.16
C ARG A 35 2.34 -7.40 -23.89
N LYS A 36 1.04 -7.71 -23.83
CA LYS A 36 0.25 -7.50 -22.61
C LYS A 36 0.90 -8.27 -21.45
N PRO A 37 1.15 -7.60 -20.31
CA PRO A 37 1.73 -8.26 -19.15
C PRO A 37 0.80 -9.37 -18.64
N VAL A 38 1.39 -10.44 -18.11
CA VAL A 38 0.63 -11.61 -17.62
C VAL A 38 -0.21 -11.27 -16.39
N PHE A 39 0.33 -10.39 -15.53
CA PHE A 39 -0.37 -9.73 -14.44
C PHE A 39 -0.98 -8.43 -15.00
N SER A 40 -2.27 -8.17 -14.84
CA SER A 40 -2.94 -7.02 -15.46
C SER A 40 -2.57 -5.70 -14.77
N ASP A 41 -2.85 -4.57 -15.42
CA ASP A 41 -2.67 -3.26 -14.77
C ASP A 41 -3.70 -3.06 -13.65
N SER A 42 -4.93 -3.57 -13.83
CA SER A 42 -5.97 -3.60 -12.79
C SER A 42 -5.46 -4.31 -11.54
N GLU A 43 -4.87 -5.51 -11.66
CA GLU A 43 -4.31 -6.25 -10.53
C GLU A 43 -3.19 -5.47 -9.81
N VAL A 44 -2.34 -4.74 -10.55
CA VAL A 44 -1.29 -3.90 -9.95
C VAL A 44 -1.91 -2.76 -9.14
N ILE A 45 -2.92 -2.08 -9.68
CA ILE A 45 -3.58 -0.97 -8.99
C ILE A 45 -4.35 -1.47 -7.77
N THR A 46 -5.05 -2.60 -7.88
CA THR A 46 -5.72 -3.25 -6.74
C THR A 46 -4.75 -3.53 -5.60
N LEU A 47 -3.59 -4.14 -5.89
CA LEU A 47 -2.58 -4.40 -4.86
C LEU A 47 -2.00 -3.12 -4.26
N LEU A 48 -1.77 -2.09 -5.08
CA LEU A 48 -1.30 -0.79 -4.60
C LEU A 48 -2.28 -0.18 -3.59
N LEU A 49 -3.59 -0.25 -3.86
CA LEU A 49 -4.61 0.24 -2.93
C LEU A 49 -4.69 -0.63 -1.67
N LEU A 50 -4.63 -1.95 -1.80
CA LEU A 50 -4.64 -2.88 -0.66
C LEU A 50 -3.44 -2.67 0.28
N MET A 51 -2.28 -2.28 -0.25
CA MET A 51 -1.09 -1.96 0.55
C MET A 51 -1.34 -0.82 1.53
N ASP A 52 -2.24 0.13 1.22
CA ASP A 52 -2.58 1.21 2.13
C ASP A 52 -3.44 0.77 3.32
N TYR A 53 -4.24 -0.28 3.14
CA TYR A 53 -5.07 -0.88 4.19
C TYR A 53 -4.30 -1.84 5.08
N LEU A 54 -3.21 -2.43 4.58
CA LEU A 54 -2.42 -3.41 5.32
C LEU A 54 -1.47 -2.71 6.30
N PRO A 55 -1.41 -3.16 7.58
CA PRO A 55 -0.66 -2.49 8.64
C PRO A 55 0.86 -2.75 8.60
N PHE A 56 1.45 -2.94 7.42
CA PHE A 56 2.88 -3.25 7.29
C PHE A 56 3.70 -2.01 6.87
N PRO A 57 4.79 -1.68 7.59
CA PRO A 57 5.59 -0.49 7.30
C PRO A 57 6.50 -0.63 6.08
N GLY A 58 6.68 -1.84 5.53
CA GLY A 58 7.57 -2.08 4.39
C GLY A 58 6.84 -2.65 3.19
N GLU A 59 6.95 -2.00 2.03
CA GLU A 59 6.40 -2.48 0.74
C GLU A 59 6.81 -3.94 0.44
N ASN A 60 8.02 -4.32 0.85
CA ASN A 60 8.58 -5.66 0.64
C ASN A 60 7.84 -6.77 1.42
N GLN A 61 7.18 -6.43 2.53
CA GLN A 61 6.48 -7.41 3.35
C GLN A 61 5.07 -7.69 2.81
N CYS A 62 4.47 -6.71 2.13
CA CYS A 62 3.11 -6.85 1.64
C CYS A 62 2.97 -7.92 0.55
N LEU A 63 3.82 -7.92 -0.49
CA LEU A 63 3.75 -8.96 -1.53
C LEU A 63 4.06 -10.35 -0.97
N GLY A 64 4.91 -10.43 0.06
CA GLY A 64 5.17 -11.67 0.79
C GLY A 64 3.92 -12.20 1.50
N LEU A 65 3.17 -11.33 2.16
CA LEU A 65 1.89 -11.67 2.80
C LEU A 65 0.85 -12.17 1.78
N ILE A 66 0.69 -11.45 0.65
CA ILE A 66 -0.24 -11.85 -0.41
C ILE A 66 0.17 -13.22 -0.97
N ARG A 67 1.47 -13.43 -1.23
CA ARG A 67 1.97 -14.71 -1.75
C ARG A 67 1.74 -15.87 -0.78
N ALA A 68 1.84 -15.62 0.53
CA ALA A 68 1.69 -16.67 1.53
C ALA A 68 0.22 -17.03 1.81
N ASN A 69 -0.68 -16.05 1.82
CA ASN A 69 -2.05 -16.24 2.33
C ASN A 69 -3.14 -16.08 1.27
N TYR A 70 -2.89 -15.32 0.21
CA TYR A 70 -3.92 -14.88 -0.74
C TYR A 70 -3.51 -15.06 -2.20
N LEU A 71 -2.57 -15.98 -2.48
CA LEU A 71 -2.07 -16.23 -3.83
C LEU A 71 -3.18 -16.66 -4.80
N ALA A 72 -4.24 -17.30 -4.30
CA ALA A 72 -5.40 -17.68 -5.09
C ALA A 72 -6.12 -16.48 -5.73
N LEU A 73 -6.09 -15.31 -5.08
CA LEU A 73 -6.66 -14.07 -5.64
C LEU A 73 -5.76 -13.44 -6.71
N PHE A 74 -4.45 -13.67 -6.64
CA PHE A 74 -3.45 -13.11 -7.54
C PHE A 74 -2.49 -14.22 -8.04
N PRO A 75 -2.97 -15.20 -8.83
CA PRO A 75 -2.21 -16.41 -9.15
C PRO A 75 -0.94 -16.15 -9.97
N LYS A 76 -0.88 -14.99 -10.63
CA LYS A 76 0.25 -14.54 -11.47
C LYS A 76 1.05 -13.41 -10.81
N LEU A 77 1.04 -13.37 -9.47
CA LEU A 77 1.70 -12.33 -8.68
C LEU A 77 3.17 -12.15 -9.08
N VAL A 78 3.52 -10.92 -9.46
CA VAL A 78 4.88 -10.56 -9.86
C VAL A 78 5.84 -10.44 -8.68
N ASP A 79 7.15 -10.42 -8.96
CA ASP A 79 8.15 -10.09 -7.93
C ASP A 79 8.13 -8.59 -7.55
N GLN A 80 8.81 -8.25 -6.46
CA GLN A 80 8.85 -6.87 -5.93
C GLN A 80 9.41 -5.86 -6.93
N SER A 81 10.45 -6.21 -7.67
CA SER A 81 11.10 -5.30 -8.62
C SER A 81 10.18 -4.98 -9.79
N GLN A 82 9.53 -6.01 -10.34
CA GLN A 82 8.52 -5.89 -11.39
C GLN A 82 7.31 -5.10 -10.92
N PHE A 83 6.79 -5.40 -9.72
CA PHE A 83 5.69 -4.65 -9.12
C PHE A 83 6.03 -3.17 -9.01
N ASN A 84 7.15 -2.82 -8.37
CA ASN A 84 7.57 -1.43 -8.15
C ASN A 84 7.77 -0.69 -9.49
N ARG A 85 8.35 -1.35 -10.49
CA ARG A 85 8.47 -0.78 -11.85
C ARG A 85 7.11 -0.49 -12.47
N ARG A 86 6.14 -1.39 -12.31
CA ARG A 86 4.80 -1.20 -12.87
C ARG A 86 3.98 -0.15 -12.14
N VAL A 87 4.03 -0.12 -10.81
CA VAL A 87 3.42 0.95 -10.00
C VAL A 87 3.92 2.32 -10.47
N ARG A 88 5.24 2.50 -10.63
CA ARG A 88 5.81 3.77 -11.15
C ARG A 88 5.22 4.16 -12.51
N ASN A 89 5.02 3.21 -13.40
CA ASN A 89 4.46 3.45 -14.73
C ASN A 89 2.94 3.72 -14.72
N LEU A 90 2.24 3.30 -13.67
CA LEU A 90 0.78 3.43 -13.52
C LEU A 90 0.38 4.58 -12.60
N ARG A 91 1.32 5.30 -11.96
CA ARG A 91 1.04 6.43 -11.06
C ARG A 91 0.08 7.46 -11.67
N PHE A 92 0.30 7.84 -12.93
CA PHE A 92 -0.59 8.77 -13.63
C PHE A 92 -2.03 8.23 -13.70
N LEU A 93 -2.17 6.93 -13.98
CA LEU A 93 -3.47 6.29 -14.11
C LEU A 93 -4.22 6.21 -12.77
N VAL A 94 -3.50 5.96 -11.68
CA VAL A 94 -4.05 5.97 -10.33
C VAL A 94 -4.58 7.37 -9.96
N GLU A 95 -3.89 8.43 -10.36
CA GLU A 95 -4.37 9.80 -10.13
C GLU A 95 -5.62 10.13 -10.97
N GLU A 96 -5.69 9.68 -12.22
CA GLU A 96 -6.89 9.86 -13.05
C GLU A 96 -8.08 9.08 -12.49
N MET A 97 -7.86 7.86 -11.98
CA MET A 97 -8.88 7.11 -11.25
C MET A 97 -9.39 7.89 -10.04
N ARG A 98 -8.47 8.40 -9.22
CA ARG A 98 -8.82 9.20 -8.04
C ARG A 98 -9.65 10.42 -8.43
N ARG A 99 -9.29 11.13 -9.50
CA ARG A 99 -10.05 12.29 -10.01
C ARG A 99 -11.44 11.90 -10.51
N SER A 100 -11.56 10.78 -11.22
CA SER A 100 -12.84 10.27 -11.71
C SER A 100 -13.79 9.99 -10.54
N TYR A 101 -13.33 9.26 -9.52
CA TYR A 101 -14.14 9.01 -8.32
C TYR A 101 -14.48 10.28 -7.55
N LEU A 102 -13.56 11.24 -7.42
CA LEU A 102 -13.87 12.53 -6.80
C LEU A 102 -14.94 13.31 -7.58
N GLY A 103 -14.95 13.20 -8.91
CA GLY A 103 -16.00 13.73 -9.77
C GLY A 103 -17.35 13.09 -9.51
N GLN A 104 -17.39 11.76 -9.47
CA GLN A 104 -18.62 11.00 -9.20
C GLN A 104 -19.19 11.27 -7.80
N LEU A 105 -18.32 11.49 -6.81
CA LEU A 105 -18.72 11.82 -5.45
C LEU A 105 -19.05 13.31 -5.24
N GLY A 106 -18.90 14.16 -6.27
CA GLY A 106 -19.22 15.59 -6.20
C GLY A 106 -18.19 16.43 -5.41
N TYR A 107 -17.00 15.90 -5.14
CA TYR A 107 -15.98 16.57 -4.33
C TYR A 107 -15.03 17.49 -5.10
N LEU A 108 -15.19 17.62 -6.43
CA LEU A 108 -14.31 18.46 -7.26
C LEU A 108 -14.37 19.97 -6.94
N GLN A 109 -15.42 20.42 -6.23
CA GLN A 109 -15.62 21.82 -5.86
C GLN A 109 -15.19 22.15 -4.43
N GLN A 110 -14.67 21.17 -3.68
CA GLN A 110 -14.19 21.41 -2.32
C GLN A 110 -12.92 22.24 -2.36
N THR A 111 -12.88 23.30 -1.53
CA THR A 111 -11.72 24.19 -1.38
C THR A 111 -10.90 23.90 -0.12
N THR A 112 -11.42 23.04 0.77
CA THR A 112 -10.79 22.66 2.04
C THR A 112 -10.65 21.15 2.13
N TYR A 113 -9.43 20.67 2.42
CA TYR A 113 -9.12 19.26 2.56
C TYR A 113 -8.36 19.01 3.86
N LEU A 114 -8.72 17.94 4.57
CA LEU A 114 -7.92 17.42 5.68
C LEU A 114 -6.85 16.50 5.09
N LEU A 115 -5.59 16.82 5.31
CA LEU A 115 -4.47 15.99 4.89
C LEU A 115 -4.04 15.08 6.05
N ASP A 116 -4.47 13.82 6.02
CA ASP A 116 -3.94 12.79 6.90
C ASP A 116 -2.75 12.11 6.20
N THR A 117 -1.53 12.37 6.67
CA THR A 117 -0.33 11.73 6.12
C THR A 117 0.17 10.67 7.08
N LYS A 118 0.55 9.50 6.55
CA LYS A 118 1.33 8.53 7.32
C LYS A 118 2.72 9.14 7.57
N PRO A 119 3.25 9.09 8.81
CA PRO A 119 4.57 9.61 9.09
C PRO A 119 5.61 8.87 8.26
N VAL A 120 6.31 9.59 7.38
CA VAL A 120 7.43 9.04 6.61
C VAL A 120 8.68 9.12 7.48
N PRO A 121 9.38 8.01 7.78
CA PRO A 121 10.60 8.06 8.55
C PRO A 121 11.68 8.83 7.76
N VAL A 122 12.00 10.05 8.20
CA VAL A 122 12.98 10.93 7.53
C VAL A 122 14.42 10.50 7.83
N VAL A 123 14.64 9.86 8.99
CA VAL A 123 15.94 9.34 9.40
C VAL A 123 15.76 7.93 9.98
N GLY A 124 16.36 6.94 9.32
CA GLY A 124 16.53 5.59 9.84
C GLY A 124 17.98 5.35 10.25
N TYR A 125 18.22 4.65 11.35
CA TYR A 125 19.57 4.24 11.75
C TYR A 125 20.16 3.26 10.74
N LYS A 126 21.22 3.66 10.04
CA LYS A 126 21.87 2.88 8.98
C LYS A 126 22.90 1.86 9.49
N ARG A 127 23.34 1.95 10.75
CA ARG A 127 24.37 1.09 11.35
C ARG A 127 23.83 0.31 12.56
N SER A 128 24.27 -0.94 12.70
CA SER A 128 23.99 -1.77 13.86
C SER A 128 24.62 -1.20 15.14
N LYS A 129 23.92 -1.30 16.28
CA LYS A 129 24.42 -0.95 17.63
C LYS A 129 25.56 -1.86 18.15
N ARG A 130 26.07 -2.82 17.36
CA ARG A 130 27.05 -3.83 17.79
C ARG A 130 28.38 -3.26 18.34
N HIS A 131 28.70 -1.99 18.09
CA HIS A 131 29.94 -1.34 18.54
C HIS A 131 29.71 0.04 19.15
N SER A 132 28.51 0.34 19.64
CA SER A 132 28.25 1.58 20.38
C SER A 132 28.79 1.44 21.80
N GLU A 133 29.68 2.33 22.25
CA GLU A 133 30.12 2.42 23.66
C GLU A 133 28.94 2.65 24.64
N PHE A 134 27.79 3.11 24.13
CA PHE A 134 26.54 3.26 24.86
C PHE A 134 25.61 2.03 24.82
N ALA A 135 26.06 0.89 24.28
CA ALA A 135 25.22 -0.32 24.17
C ALA A 135 24.70 -0.80 25.53
N ASP A 136 25.48 -0.63 26.60
CA ASP A 136 25.10 -1.01 27.97
C ASP A 136 24.22 0.05 28.67
N CYS A 137 24.23 1.30 28.21
CA CYS A 137 23.49 2.40 28.84
C CYS A 137 22.15 2.70 28.18
N ALA A 138 21.86 2.11 27.01
CA ALA A 138 20.65 2.39 26.23
C ALA A 138 19.52 1.36 26.42
N ASN A 139 19.58 0.53 27.46
CA ASN A 139 18.42 -0.20 27.96
C ASN A 139 17.67 0.70 28.95
N TRP A 140 17.05 1.77 28.43
CA TRP A 140 16.07 2.51 29.21
C TRP A 140 14.74 1.73 29.18
N PRO A 141 14.18 1.33 30.33
CA PRO A 141 12.84 0.77 30.36
C PRO A 141 11.84 1.90 30.15
N ASP A 142 10.90 1.69 29.22
CA ASP A 142 9.74 2.57 29.05
C ASP A 142 9.00 2.75 30.39
N SER A 143 8.49 3.97 30.60
CA SER A 143 8.18 4.61 31.87
C SER A 143 7.07 3.99 32.75
N ALA A 144 7.38 3.92 34.06
CA ALA A 144 6.55 4.16 35.25
C ALA A 144 5.16 3.50 35.41
N SER A 145 5.07 2.55 36.35
CA SER A 145 3.95 2.48 37.33
C SER A 145 4.30 1.66 38.59
N SER A 146 4.25 2.34 39.75
CA SER A 146 3.88 1.87 41.10
C SER A 146 4.63 0.69 41.77
N SER A 147 5.47 1.02 42.78
CA SER A 147 5.27 0.72 44.22
C SER A 147 6.60 0.60 44.99
N ALA A 148 6.63 1.17 46.20
CA ALA A 148 7.78 1.36 47.07
C ALA A 148 8.35 0.04 47.66
N PRO A 149 9.63 0.01 48.09
CA PRO A 149 10.29 -1.21 48.53
C PRO A 149 9.86 -1.60 49.94
N THR A 150 9.74 -2.91 50.19
CA THR A 150 9.69 -3.48 51.53
C THR A 150 10.94 -4.32 51.74
N MET A 151 11.68 -3.96 52.80
CA MET A 151 12.84 -4.62 53.43
C MET A 151 14.16 -4.72 52.65
#